data_AF-A0A0A7GDB5-F1
#
_entry.id   AF-A0A0A7GDB5-F1
#
_cell.length_a   1.000
_cell.length_b   1.000
_cell.length_c   1.000
_cell.angle_alpha   90.00
_cell.angle_beta   90.00
_cell.angle_gamma   90.00
#
_symmetry.space_group_name_H-M   'P 1'
#
loop_
_entity.id
_entity.type
_entity.pdbx_description
1 polymer ?
#
loop_
_entity_poly.entity_id
_entity_poly.type
_entity_poly.pdbx_seq_one_letter_code
_entity_poly.pdbx_strand_id
1 'polypeptide(L)'
;MDMIARPLSPEQIRNIARDVIREQIGTIPSPGEPELTRTKIDNVSRQVYIVPIKVFHPVLIADPVTARARKIRFKNLGNVGQIVIDAFNGTVLQRTHVVDLKKAVRRKLEEISATVDKILVRVEAQKFASLPLSEHIHTPVEDIISAVMLLDKINIYEQIDPLPDDERIKYMEILRILSEAGLVEIVDDTVLPGNILIELESRFESHEDVLKNALAHFFEVGYEYIDTIRIVLGPYLVITRKIYEISVESGELIPMEFSVIKSLFEKEYVPSQAKIKVLKLPRYLVQLERVNLLKHTHEDGKECWVGVEDTFKKLMEAEDISKVLEGIVETSF
;
A
#
# COMPACT_ATOMS: atom_id res chain seq x y z
N MET A 1 -57.52 -9.17 19.39
CA MET A 1 -56.23 -8.87 20.04
C MET A 1 -55.18 -8.98 18.97
N ASP A 2 -54.81 -7.86 18.36
CA ASP A 2 -53.74 -7.83 17.38
C ASP A 2 -52.43 -8.16 18.07
N MET A 3 -51.82 -9.29 17.71
CA MET A 3 -50.43 -9.54 18.06
C MET A 3 -49.61 -8.43 17.40
N ILE A 4 -49.13 -7.48 18.21
CA ILE A 4 -48.10 -6.55 17.78
C ILE A 4 -46.90 -7.41 17.39
N ALA A 5 -46.71 -7.61 16.09
CA ALA A 5 -45.58 -8.37 15.56
C ALA A 5 -44.31 -7.74 16.14
N ARG A 6 -43.57 -8.51 16.93
CA ARG A 6 -42.29 -8.06 17.45
C ARG A 6 -41.24 -8.27 16.36
N PRO A 7 -40.28 -7.35 16.22
CA PRO A 7 -39.15 -7.58 15.33
C PRO A 7 -38.41 -8.85 15.77
N LEU A 8 -37.86 -9.56 14.79
CA LEU A 8 -37.00 -10.72 14.99
C LEU A 8 -35.81 -10.34 15.88
N SER A 9 -35.33 -11.30 16.66
CA SER A 9 -34.15 -11.07 17.51
C SER A 9 -32.88 -10.82 16.66
N PRO A 10 -31.91 -10.04 17.17
CA PRO A 10 -30.63 -9.84 16.49
C PRO A 10 -29.91 -11.16 16.14
N GLU A 11 -30.03 -12.19 16.99
CA GLU A 11 -29.43 -13.50 16.71
C GLU A 11 -30.07 -14.20 15.51
N GLN A 12 -31.41 -14.16 15.40
CA GLN A 12 -32.13 -14.70 14.25
C GLN A 12 -31.72 -13.98 12.95
N ILE A 13 -31.64 -12.65 13.01
CA ILE A 13 -31.20 -11.83 11.88
C ILE A 13 -29.75 -12.14 11.49
N ARG A 14 -28.86 -12.33 12.47
CA ARG A 14 -27.47 -12.71 12.22
C ARG A 14 -27.37 -14.08 11.54
N ASN A 15 -28.21 -15.04 11.92
CA ASN A 15 -28.25 -16.36 11.27
C ASN A 15 -28.74 -16.26 9.82
N ILE A 16 -29.82 -15.52 9.57
CA ILE A 16 -30.31 -15.26 8.21
C ILE A 16 -29.21 -14.60 7.36
N ALA A 17 -28.56 -13.56 7.89
CA ALA A 17 -27.46 -12.90 7.20
C ALA A 17 -26.29 -13.86 6.93
N ARG A 18 -25.95 -14.74 7.89
CA ARG A 18 -24.88 -15.75 7.72
C ARG A 18 -25.18 -16.71 6.57
N ASP A 19 -26.42 -17.18 6.47
CA ASP A 19 -26.83 -18.12 5.42
C ASP A 19 -26.76 -17.46 4.03
N VAL A 20 -27.24 -16.22 3.93
CA VAL A 20 -27.16 -15.42 2.69
C VAL A 20 -25.71 -15.16 2.29
N ILE A 21 -24.83 -14.84 3.25
CA ILE A 21 -23.41 -14.62 2.97
C ILE A 21 -22.76 -15.91 2.45
N ARG A 22 -23.00 -17.04 3.11
CA ARG A 22 -22.40 -18.33 2.75
C ARG A 22 -22.84 -18.81 1.37
N GLU A 23 -24.14 -18.74 1.09
CA GLU A 23 -24.71 -19.21 -0.17
C GLU A 23 -24.25 -18.34 -1.35
N GLN A 24 -24.16 -17.02 -1.15
CA GLN A 24 -24.12 -16.08 -2.29
C GLN A 24 -22.81 -15.32 -2.43
N ILE A 25 -21.97 -15.31 -1.40
CA ILE A 25 -20.67 -14.61 -1.39
C ILE A 25 -19.52 -15.59 -1.15
N GLY A 26 -19.64 -16.45 -0.13
CA GLY A 26 -18.65 -17.46 0.21
C GLY A 26 -18.41 -17.60 1.72
N THR A 27 -17.36 -18.33 2.10
CA THR A 27 -17.10 -18.74 3.48
C THR A 27 -16.21 -17.79 4.28
N ILE A 28 -15.53 -16.84 3.61
CA ILE A 28 -14.59 -15.91 4.23
C ILE A 28 -15.32 -14.72 4.91
N PRO A 29 -16.32 -14.08 4.29
CA PRO A 29 -17.04 -13.00 4.95
C PRO A 29 -17.99 -13.53 6.04
N SER A 30 -18.26 -12.70 7.04
CA SER A 30 -19.11 -13.02 8.17
C SER A 30 -20.04 -11.85 8.50
N PRO A 31 -21.24 -12.10 9.04
CA PRO A 31 -22.11 -11.02 9.48
C PRO A 31 -21.57 -10.39 10.76
N GLY A 32 -21.56 -9.06 10.83
CA GLY A 32 -21.30 -8.32 12.06
C GLY A 32 -22.55 -8.17 12.92
N GLU A 33 -22.50 -7.21 13.85
CA GLU A 33 -23.61 -6.91 14.77
C GLU A 33 -24.78 -6.25 14.02
N PRO A 34 -26.00 -6.82 14.05
CA PRO A 34 -27.17 -6.21 13.42
C PRO A 34 -27.60 -4.93 14.12
N GLU A 35 -27.76 -3.85 13.36
CA GLU A 35 -28.27 -2.58 13.86
C GLU A 35 -29.72 -2.37 13.38
N LEU A 36 -30.66 -2.27 14.33
CA LEU A 36 -32.06 -1.99 14.02
C LEU A 36 -32.22 -0.50 13.72
N THR A 37 -32.72 -0.19 12.53
CA THR A 37 -32.97 1.18 12.09
C THR A 37 -34.28 1.30 11.34
N ARG A 38 -34.70 2.54 11.09
CA ARG A 38 -35.88 2.85 10.28
C ARG A 38 -35.44 3.57 9.00
N THR A 39 -35.63 2.92 7.87
CA THR A 39 -35.19 3.41 6.56
C THR A 39 -36.34 3.41 5.56
N LYS A 40 -36.29 4.32 4.57
CA LYS A 40 -37.20 4.29 3.41
C LYS A 40 -36.58 3.42 2.33
N ILE A 41 -37.26 2.34 1.98
CA ILE A 41 -36.91 1.45 0.86
C ILE A 41 -38.12 1.45 -0.08
N ASP A 42 -37.91 1.74 -1.35
CA ASP A 42 -38.97 1.86 -2.37
C ASP A 42 -40.11 2.82 -1.98
N ASN A 43 -39.75 3.98 -1.40
CA ASN A 43 -40.68 4.99 -0.86
C ASN A 43 -41.55 4.54 0.33
N VAL A 44 -41.33 3.35 0.89
CA VAL A 44 -42.03 2.85 2.08
C VAL A 44 -41.10 2.89 3.30
N SER A 45 -41.55 3.51 4.39
CA SER A 45 -40.80 3.50 5.65
C SER A 45 -40.97 2.15 6.35
N ARG A 46 -39.85 1.43 6.54
CA ARG A 46 -39.83 0.11 7.20
C ARG A 46 -38.81 0.10 8.33
N GLN A 47 -39.04 -0.74 9.33
CA GLN A 47 -38.01 -1.11 10.30
C GLN A 47 -37.19 -2.24 9.70
N VAL A 48 -35.87 -2.05 9.67
CA VAL A 48 -34.92 -2.96 9.03
C VAL A 48 -33.71 -3.15 9.92
N TYR A 49 -33.10 -4.31 9.85
CA TYR A 49 -31.76 -4.54 10.34
C TYR A 49 -30.75 -4.26 9.24
N ILE A 50 -29.77 -3.40 9.52
CA ILE A 50 -28.56 -3.30 8.72
C ILE A 50 -27.52 -4.22 9.37
N VAL A 51 -27.12 -5.24 8.62
CA VAL A 51 -26.11 -6.20 9.05
C VAL A 51 -24.83 -5.93 8.27
N PRO A 52 -23.75 -5.43 8.89
CA PRO A 52 -22.48 -5.21 8.21
C PRO A 52 -21.84 -6.54 7.83
N ILE A 53 -21.16 -6.58 6.69
CA ILE A 53 -20.39 -7.74 6.21
C ILE A 53 -18.94 -7.49 6.60
N LYS A 54 -18.43 -8.28 7.54
CA LYS A 54 -17.04 -8.23 7.99
C LYS A 54 -16.21 -9.27 7.27
N VAL A 55 -15.01 -8.89 6.80
CA VAL A 55 -14.08 -9.83 6.16
C VAL A 55 -12.84 -10.01 7.00
N PHE A 56 -12.55 -11.28 7.29
CA PHE A 56 -11.33 -11.74 7.91
C PHE A 56 -10.51 -12.43 6.83
N HIS A 57 -9.64 -11.69 6.15
CA HIS A 57 -8.85 -12.22 5.05
C HIS A 57 -7.76 -13.14 5.60
N PRO A 58 -7.79 -14.44 5.26
CA PRO A 58 -6.81 -15.39 5.76
C PRO A 58 -5.44 -15.08 5.15
N VAL A 59 -4.43 -15.00 6.01
CA VAL A 59 -3.03 -14.96 5.64
C VAL A 59 -2.42 -16.26 6.16
N LEU A 60 -2.02 -17.11 5.23
CA LEU A 60 -1.26 -18.30 5.55
C LEU A 60 0.19 -17.90 5.74
N ILE A 61 0.65 -17.89 6.99
CA ILE A 61 2.06 -17.80 7.31
C ILE A 61 2.58 -19.23 7.21
N ALA A 62 3.03 -19.58 6.01
CA ALA A 62 3.74 -20.82 5.79
C ALA A 62 5.19 -20.65 6.22
N ASP A 63 5.75 -21.72 6.80
CA ASP A 63 7.18 -21.91 6.73
C ASP A 63 7.55 -21.93 5.24
N PRO A 64 8.33 -20.96 4.75
CA PRO A 64 8.62 -20.83 3.33
C PRO A 64 9.28 -22.10 2.80
N VAL A 65 10.05 -22.77 3.67
CA VAL A 65 11.00 -23.81 3.34
C VAL A 65 10.35 -25.19 3.29
N THR A 66 9.56 -25.52 4.32
CA THR A 66 8.83 -26.81 4.38
C THR A 66 7.45 -26.76 3.71
N ALA A 67 7.01 -25.56 3.28
CA ALA A 67 5.64 -25.25 2.85
C ALA A 67 4.57 -25.64 3.88
N ARG A 68 4.96 -25.95 5.13
CA ARG A 68 4.03 -26.26 6.21
C ARG A 68 3.46 -24.97 6.74
N ALA A 69 2.15 -24.93 6.94
CA ALA A 69 1.50 -23.85 7.64
C ALA A 69 2.09 -23.73 9.06
N ARG A 70 2.83 -22.65 9.36
CA ARG A 70 3.21 -22.32 10.74
C ARG A 70 2.04 -21.72 11.49
N LYS A 71 1.35 -20.79 10.83
CA LYS A 71 0.29 -20.00 11.44
C LYS A 71 -0.71 -19.57 10.39
N ILE A 72 -1.98 -19.51 10.77
CA ILE A 72 -3.00 -18.80 10.01
C ILE A 72 -3.35 -17.56 10.83
N ARG A 73 -3.20 -16.40 10.21
CA ARG A 73 -3.67 -15.12 10.75
C ARG A 73 -4.80 -14.61 9.89
N PHE A 74 -5.65 -13.78 10.47
CA PHE A 74 -6.77 -13.19 9.75
C PHE A 74 -6.69 -11.67 9.83
N LYS A 75 -6.49 -11.03 8.68
CA LYS A 75 -6.63 -9.58 8.54
C LYS A 75 -8.11 -9.23 8.61
N ASN A 76 -8.54 -8.66 9.71
CA ASN A 76 -9.81 -7.96 9.85
C ASN A 76 -9.80 -6.70 8.97
N LEU A 77 -10.39 -6.82 7.79
CA LEU A 77 -10.58 -5.70 6.85
C LEU A 77 -11.75 -4.80 7.27
N GLY A 78 -12.35 -5.05 8.42
CA GLY A 78 -13.50 -4.33 8.93
C GLY A 78 -14.75 -4.57 8.09
N ASN A 79 -15.59 -3.54 8.03
CA ASN A 79 -16.84 -3.57 7.26
C ASN A 79 -16.56 -3.34 5.76
N VAL A 80 -16.94 -4.29 4.92
CA VAL A 80 -16.75 -4.21 3.45
C VAL A 80 -18.07 -4.09 2.69
N GLY A 81 -19.22 -4.15 3.37
CA GLY A 81 -20.54 -4.07 2.76
C GLY A 81 -21.65 -4.34 3.76
N GLN A 82 -22.90 -4.47 3.32
CA GLN A 82 -24.01 -4.69 4.23
C GLN A 82 -25.13 -5.51 3.60
N ILE A 83 -25.95 -6.11 4.46
CA ILE A 83 -27.23 -6.74 4.11
C ILE A 83 -28.32 -6.02 4.88
N VAL A 84 -29.38 -5.64 4.19
CA VAL A 84 -30.56 -5.01 4.77
C VAL A 84 -31.67 -6.04 4.82
N ILE A 85 -32.12 -6.35 6.03
CA ILE A 85 -33.10 -7.40 6.31
C ILE A 85 -34.33 -6.75 6.95
N ASP A 86 -35.52 -7.09 6.48
CA ASP A 86 -36.78 -6.66 7.11
C ASP A 86 -36.88 -7.17 8.54
N ALA A 87 -37.19 -6.28 9.49
CA ALA A 87 -37.15 -6.60 10.90
C ALA A 87 -38.21 -7.61 11.34
N PHE A 88 -39.30 -7.80 10.58
CA PHE A 88 -40.43 -8.63 11.03
C PHE A 88 -40.49 -9.98 10.32
N ASN A 89 -40.22 -10.01 9.01
CA ASN A 89 -40.33 -11.24 8.22
C ASN A 89 -38.98 -11.86 7.83
N GLY A 90 -37.86 -11.19 8.13
CA GLY A 90 -36.52 -11.71 7.85
C GLY A 90 -36.16 -11.71 6.35
N THR A 91 -36.95 -11.05 5.51
CA THR A 91 -36.68 -10.98 4.06
C THR A 91 -35.50 -10.08 3.80
N VAL A 92 -34.55 -10.53 2.97
CA VAL A 92 -33.45 -9.70 2.49
C VAL A 92 -34.00 -8.69 1.49
N LEU A 93 -33.95 -7.41 1.85
CA LEU A 93 -34.46 -6.31 1.02
C LEU A 93 -33.39 -5.79 0.06
N GLN A 94 -32.16 -5.63 0.56
CA GLN A 94 -31.02 -5.14 -0.22
C GLN A 94 -29.73 -5.77 0.29
N ARG A 95 -28.70 -5.79 -0.56
CA ARG A 95 -27.35 -6.23 -0.19
C ARG A 95 -26.29 -5.64 -1.09
N THR A 96 -25.07 -5.59 -0.60
CA THR A 96 -23.90 -5.33 -1.44
C THR A 96 -23.66 -6.50 -2.40
N HIS A 97 -23.46 -6.22 -3.69
CA HIS A 97 -23.16 -7.25 -4.69
C HIS A 97 -21.74 -7.82 -4.49
N VAL A 98 -21.54 -9.08 -4.89
CA VAL A 98 -20.24 -9.79 -4.79
C VAL A 98 -19.12 -9.01 -5.47
N VAL A 99 -19.39 -8.38 -6.61
CA VAL A 99 -18.41 -7.59 -7.35
C VAL A 99 -17.95 -6.39 -6.53
N ASP A 100 -18.88 -5.68 -5.88
CA ASP A 100 -18.57 -4.51 -5.06
C ASP A 100 -17.87 -4.89 -3.77
N LEU A 101 -18.23 -6.04 -3.17
CA LEU A 101 -17.51 -6.61 -2.04
C LEU A 101 -16.06 -6.94 -2.39
N LYS A 102 -15.82 -7.59 -3.54
CA LYS A 102 -14.46 -7.88 -4.01
C LYS A 102 -13.65 -6.60 -4.24
N LYS A 103 -14.27 -5.56 -4.80
CA LYS A 103 -13.65 -4.23 -4.95
C LYS A 103 -13.33 -3.59 -3.59
N ALA A 104 -14.25 -3.64 -2.63
CA ALA A 104 -14.05 -3.08 -1.30
C ALA A 104 -12.92 -3.79 -0.54
N VAL A 105 -12.88 -5.13 -0.60
CA VAL A 105 -11.78 -5.94 -0.05
C VAL A 105 -10.44 -5.55 -0.69
N ARG A 106 -10.40 -5.46 -2.02
CA ARG A 106 -9.19 -5.07 -2.75
C ARG A 106 -8.71 -3.68 -2.34
N ARG A 107 -9.61 -2.70 -2.27
CA ARG A 107 -9.30 -1.34 -1.83
C ARG A 107 -8.72 -1.32 -0.41
N LYS A 108 -9.29 -2.09 0.52
CA LYS A 108 -8.78 -2.21 1.89
C LYS A 108 -7.38 -2.80 1.96
N LEU A 109 -7.09 -3.80 1.12
CA LEU A 109 -5.74 -4.36 1.02
C LEU A 109 -4.76 -3.34 0.40
N GLU A 110 -5.19 -2.59 -0.62
CA GLU A 110 -4.40 -1.53 -1.23
C GLU A 110 -4.09 -0.37 -0.25
N GLU A 111 -5.04 -0.01 0.62
CA GLU A 111 -4.85 0.96 1.72
C GLU A 111 -3.77 0.48 2.71
N ILE A 112 -3.79 -0.80 3.09
CA ILE A 112 -2.77 -1.40 3.96
C ILE A 112 -1.40 -1.36 3.29
N SER A 113 -1.31 -1.86 2.05
CA SER A 113 -0.06 -1.86 1.30
C SER A 113 0.49 -0.45 1.08
N ALA A 114 -0.37 0.55 0.85
CA ALA A 114 0.04 1.96 0.73
C ALA A 114 0.57 2.51 2.06
N THR A 115 -0.02 2.11 3.18
CA THR A 115 0.47 2.51 4.52
C THR A 115 1.86 1.93 4.79
N VAL A 116 2.07 0.65 4.47
CA VAL A 116 3.39 0.01 4.58
C VAL A 116 4.41 0.70 3.66
N ASP A 117 4.05 1.00 2.42
CA ASP A 117 4.91 1.74 1.48
C ASP A 117 5.33 3.10 2.06
N LYS A 118 4.37 3.89 2.56
CA LYS A 118 4.62 5.21 3.16
C LYS A 118 5.62 5.14 4.30
N ILE A 119 5.41 4.23 5.24
CA ILE A 119 6.29 4.09 6.40
C ILE A 119 7.67 3.58 5.97
N LEU A 120 7.74 2.58 5.08
CA LEU A 120 9.00 2.05 4.54
C LEU A 120 9.85 3.15 3.89
N VAL A 121 9.24 3.94 3.01
CA VAL A 121 9.92 5.02 2.33
C VAL A 121 10.39 6.06 3.33
N ARG A 122 9.54 6.46 4.28
CA ARG A 122 9.89 7.45 5.30
C ARG A 122 11.08 7.00 6.16
N VAL A 123 11.05 5.77 6.68
CA VAL A 123 12.04 5.29 7.66
C VAL A 123 13.39 4.87 7.03
N GLU A 124 13.38 4.54 5.73
CA GLU A 124 14.57 4.07 5.00
C GLU A 124 14.87 4.92 3.75
N ALA A 125 14.45 6.18 3.75
CA ALA A 125 14.62 7.13 2.65
C ALA A 125 16.06 7.17 2.11
N GLN A 126 17.04 7.23 3.00
CA GLN A 126 18.47 7.24 2.68
C GLN A 126 18.93 5.96 1.94
N LYS A 127 18.40 4.79 2.32
CA LYS A 127 18.73 3.54 1.64
C LYS A 127 18.09 3.47 0.27
N PHE A 128 16.85 3.93 0.13
CA PHE A 128 16.16 4.00 -1.16
C PHE A 128 16.84 4.98 -2.12
N ALA A 129 17.29 6.14 -1.64
CA ALA A 129 18.04 7.11 -2.45
C ALA A 129 19.43 6.61 -2.88
N SER A 130 19.98 5.60 -2.19
CA SER A 130 21.25 4.97 -2.55
C SER A 130 21.13 3.91 -3.66
N LEU A 131 19.91 3.60 -4.12
CA LEU A 131 19.70 2.60 -5.16
C LEU A 131 20.11 3.16 -6.53
N PRO A 132 20.65 2.32 -7.43
CA PRO A 132 20.81 2.70 -8.82
C PRO A 132 19.42 2.77 -9.46
N LEU A 133 18.89 3.98 -9.53
CA LEU A 133 17.62 4.29 -10.20
C LEU A 133 17.84 4.17 -11.72
N SER A 134 16.83 3.69 -12.43
CA SER A 134 16.96 3.35 -13.85
C SER A 134 16.78 4.60 -14.71
N GLU A 135 17.80 4.97 -15.50
CA GLU A 135 17.85 6.14 -16.42
C GLU A 135 16.70 6.22 -17.46
N HIS A 136 15.86 5.20 -17.57
CA HIS A 136 14.79 5.13 -18.56
C HIS A 136 13.48 4.74 -17.87
N ILE A 137 12.70 5.75 -17.50
CA ILE A 137 11.58 6.23 -18.33
C ILE A 137 10.87 7.39 -17.63
N HIS A 138 11.01 7.60 -16.32
CA HIS A 138 10.24 8.64 -15.62
C HIS A 138 10.83 9.06 -14.26
N THR A 139 11.92 9.83 -14.24
CA THR A 139 12.33 10.53 -13.01
C THR A 139 12.40 12.05 -13.21
N PRO A 140 11.27 12.74 -13.54
CA PRO A 140 11.25 14.21 -13.55
C PRO A 140 11.72 14.81 -12.22
N VAL A 141 11.62 14.05 -11.12
CA VAL A 141 12.22 14.41 -9.83
C VAL A 141 13.74 14.61 -9.97
N GLU A 142 14.46 13.64 -10.52
CA GLU A 142 15.91 13.71 -10.74
C GLU A 142 16.25 14.76 -11.79
N ASP A 143 15.47 14.82 -12.88
CA ASP A 143 15.69 15.77 -13.97
C ASP A 143 15.59 17.21 -13.47
N ILE A 144 14.54 17.54 -12.71
CA ILE A 144 14.32 18.87 -12.13
C ILE A 144 15.42 19.21 -11.12
N ILE A 145 15.71 18.32 -10.17
CA ILE A 145 16.73 18.57 -9.14
C ILE A 145 18.09 18.81 -9.82
N SER A 146 18.48 17.94 -10.75
CA SER A 146 19.76 18.06 -11.46
C SER A 146 19.82 19.32 -12.32
N ALA A 147 18.73 19.69 -13.00
CA ALA A 147 18.68 20.90 -13.81
C ALA A 147 18.80 22.17 -12.95
N VAL A 148 18.10 22.23 -11.81
CA VAL A 148 18.21 23.37 -10.88
C VAL A 148 19.61 23.46 -10.28
N MET A 149 20.22 22.34 -9.88
CA MET A 149 21.59 22.31 -9.34
C MET A 149 22.66 22.77 -10.35
N LEU A 150 22.49 22.45 -11.65
CA LEU A 150 23.50 22.75 -12.67
C LEU A 150 23.30 24.09 -13.36
N LEU A 151 22.05 24.54 -13.50
CA LEU A 151 21.68 25.73 -14.26
C LEU A 151 21.24 26.90 -13.36
N ASP A 152 21.18 26.68 -12.05
CA ASP A 152 20.64 27.57 -11.00
C ASP A 152 19.16 27.93 -11.16
N LYS A 153 18.53 27.60 -12.28
CA LYS A 153 17.13 27.88 -12.57
C LYS A 153 16.56 27.06 -13.73
N ILE A 154 15.24 26.88 -13.72
CA ILE A 154 14.46 26.39 -14.87
C ILE A 154 13.43 27.46 -15.25
N ASN A 155 13.33 27.79 -16.53
CA ASN A 155 12.23 28.62 -17.04
C ASN A 155 11.10 27.72 -17.53
N ILE A 156 9.92 27.84 -16.92
CA ILE A 156 8.77 26.95 -17.19
C ILE A 156 8.30 27.11 -18.64
N TYR A 157 8.16 28.34 -19.13
CA TYR A 157 7.72 28.61 -20.51
C TYR A 157 8.67 28.05 -21.58
N GLU A 158 9.99 28.10 -21.32
CA GLU A 158 10.99 27.69 -22.30
C GLU A 158 11.30 26.19 -22.25
N GLN A 159 11.19 25.56 -21.09
CA GLN A 159 11.69 24.20 -20.86
C GLN A 159 10.58 23.17 -20.58
N ILE A 160 9.45 23.58 -20.01
CA ILE A 160 8.39 22.66 -19.57
C ILE A 160 7.14 22.81 -20.45
N ASP A 161 6.70 24.04 -20.72
CA ASP A 161 5.52 24.29 -21.56
C ASP A 161 5.60 23.71 -22.99
N PRO A 162 6.78 23.65 -23.65
CA PRO A 162 6.90 23.06 -24.97
C PRO A 162 6.78 21.52 -24.98
N LEU A 163 6.80 20.86 -23.82
CA LEU A 163 6.66 19.41 -23.72
C LEU A 163 5.25 18.96 -24.17
N PRO A 164 5.11 17.70 -24.63
CA PRO A 164 3.80 17.08 -24.85
C PRO A 164 2.90 17.20 -23.62
N ASP A 165 1.58 17.33 -23.83
CA ASP A 165 0.63 17.61 -22.75
C ASP A 165 0.72 16.64 -21.56
N ASP A 166 0.93 15.36 -21.82
CA ASP A 166 1.08 14.32 -20.79
C ASP A 166 2.37 14.47 -19.99
N GLU A 167 3.48 14.82 -20.64
CA GLU A 167 4.75 15.10 -19.96
C GLU A 167 4.71 16.43 -19.21
N ARG A 168 4.15 17.49 -19.82
CA ARG A 168 4.00 18.80 -19.18
C ARG A 168 3.20 18.70 -17.89
N ILE A 169 2.05 18.03 -17.90
CA ILE A 169 1.21 17.83 -16.70
C ILE A 169 2.02 17.13 -15.61
N LYS A 170 2.79 16.10 -15.98
CA LYS A 170 3.62 15.33 -15.04
C LYS A 170 4.74 16.17 -14.43
N TYR A 171 5.48 16.93 -15.23
CA TYR A 171 6.54 17.80 -14.76
C TYR A 171 5.99 18.90 -13.83
N MET A 172 4.85 19.50 -14.18
CA MET A 172 4.19 20.52 -13.35
C MET A 172 3.70 19.95 -12.02
N GLU A 173 3.13 18.74 -12.01
CA GLU A 173 2.74 18.07 -10.76
C GLU A 173 3.96 17.81 -9.87
N ILE A 174 5.06 17.33 -10.45
CA ILE A 174 6.29 17.04 -9.71
C ILE A 174 6.94 18.33 -9.20
N LEU A 175 6.96 19.42 -9.98
CA LEU A 175 7.45 20.72 -9.51
C LEU A 175 6.69 21.20 -8.28
N ARG A 176 5.36 21.08 -8.28
CA ARG A 176 4.54 21.44 -7.11
C ARG A 176 4.95 20.62 -5.89
N ILE A 177 5.10 19.30 -6.06
CA ILE A 177 5.49 18.41 -4.97
C ILE A 177 6.90 18.74 -4.44
N LEU A 178 7.86 18.99 -5.32
CA LEU A 178 9.22 19.36 -4.92
C LEU A 178 9.27 20.72 -4.22
N SER A 179 8.39 21.64 -4.62
CA SER A 179 8.22 22.94 -3.96
C SER A 179 7.68 22.78 -2.54
N GLU A 180 6.66 21.94 -2.35
CA GLU A 180 6.13 21.61 -1.03
C GLU A 180 7.15 20.88 -0.14
N ALA A 181 8.04 20.08 -0.72
CA ALA A 181 9.16 19.45 -0.01
C ALA A 181 10.31 20.44 0.30
N GLY A 182 10.26 21.68 -0.20
CA GLY A 182 11.28 22.71 0.02
C GLY A 182 12.57 22.52 -0.79
N LEU A 183 12.56 21.64 -1.79
CA LEU A 183 13.71 21.37 -2.66
C LEU A 183 13.83 22.39 -3.81
N VAL A 184 12.71 22.96 -4.23
CA VAL A 184 12.67 24.04 -5.23
C VAL A 184 11.75 25.16 -4.74
N GLU A 185 11.91 26.35 -5.32
CA GLU A 185 10.98 27.46 -5.15
C GLU A 185 10.47 27.90 -6.52
N ILE A 186 9.17 28.13 -6.65
CA ILE A 186 8.56 28.59 -7.90
C ILE A 186 8.22 30.07 -7.73
N VAL A 187 8.90 30.94 -8.47
CA VAL A 187 8.69 32.39 -8.47
C VAL A 187 8.31 32.80 -9.89
N ASP A 188 7.06 33.22 -10.04
CA ASP A 188 6.44 33.45 -11.35
C ASP A 188 6.64 32.22 -12.27
N ASP A 189 7.37 32.38 -13.38
CA ASP A 189 7.65 31.32 -14.35
C ASP A 189 9.06 30.74 -14.24
N THR A 190 9.74 31.00 -13.12
CA THR A 190 11.09 30.51 -12.85
C THR A 190 11.11 29.60 -11.64
N VAL A 191 11.69 28.42 -11.80
CA VAL A 191 12.00 27.50 -10.72
C VAL A 191 13.43 27.75 -10.27
N LEU A 192 13.62 27.94 -8.97
CA LEU A 192 14.89 28.23 -8.29
C LEU A 192 15.20 27.11 -7.28
N PRO A 193 16.46 26.97 -6.83
CA PRO A 193 16.80 26.05 -5.74
C PRO A 193 16.11 26.49 -4.45
N GLY A 194 15.43 25.54 -3.78
CA GLY A 194 14.82 25.79 -2.49
C GLY A 194 15.85 25.73 -1.36
N ASN A 195 15.48 26.22 -0.18
CA ASN A 195 16.39 26.31 0.97
C ASN A 195 17.04 24.97 1.34
N ILE A 196 16.31 23.86 1.23
CA ILE A 196 16.86 22.53 1.51
C ILE A 196 17.94 22.15 0.49
N LEU A 197 17.71 22.41 -0.80
CA LEU A 197 18.68 22.09 -1.84
C LEU A 197 19.95 22.94 -1.69
N ILE A 198 19.80 24.23 -1.41
CA ILE A 198 20.93 25.15 -1.13
C ILE A 198 21.75 24.67 0.08
N GLU A 199 21.06 24.24 1.15
CA GLU A 199 21.73 23.70 2.33
C GLU A 199 22.55 22.44 2.00
N LEU A 200 22.01 21.55 1.16
CA LEU A 200 22.70 20.34 0.72
C LEU A 200 23.91 20.67 -0.16
N GLU A 201 23.79 21.60 -1.11
CA GLU A 201 24.91 22.07 -1.95
C GLU A 201 26.04 22.68 -1.12
N SER A 202 25.70 23.36 -0.01
CA SER A 202 26.71 23.92 0.91
C SER A 202 27.44 22.85 1.74
N ARG A 203 26.84 21.67 1.91
CA ARG A 203 27.35 20.58 2.76
C ARG A 203 28.13 19.52 2.02
N PHE A 204 27.78 19.27 0.76
CA PHE A 204 28.33 18.19 -0.03
C PHE A 204 29.11 18.73 -1.23
N GLU A 205 30.30 18.17 -1.46
CA GLU A 205 31.19 18.63 -2.53
C GLU A 205 30.82 18.07 -3.91
N SER A 206 30.13 16.92 -3.96
CA SER A 206 29.79 16.24 -5.21
C SER A 206 28.30 16.38 -5.55
N HIS A 207 28.00 16.61 -6.83
CA HIS A 207 26.61 16.65 -7.30
C HIS A 207 25.87 15.32 -7.06
N GLU A 208 26.58 14.18 -7.10
CA GLU A 208 26.00 12.88 -6.80
C GLU A 208 25.51 12.80 -5.35
N ASP A 209 26.32 13.28 -4.39
CA ASP A 209 25.94 13.31 -2.98
C ASP A 209 24.80 14.29 -2.72
N VAL A 210 24.81 15.48 -3.36
CA VAL A 210 23.69 16.44 -3.25
C VAL A 210 22.40 15.82 -3.78
N LEU A 211 22.41 15.25 -4.99
CA LEU A 211 21.23 14.63 -5.60
C LEU A 211 20.70 13.47 -4.75
N LYS A 212 21.60 12.59 -4.28
CA LYS A 212 21.25 11.48 -3.40
C LYS A 212 20.57 11.96 -2.11
N ASN A 213 21.11 12.98 -1.46
CA ASN A 213 20.53 13.50 -0.22
C ASN A 213 19.23 14.28 -0.48
N ALA A 214 19.10 14.96 -1.62
CA ALA A 214 17.85 15.60 -2.04
C ALA A 214 16.75 14.56 -2.30
N LEU A 215 17.06 13.45 -2.96
CA LEU A 215 16.14 12.32 -3.14
C LEU A 215 15.75 11.68 -1.80
N ALA A 216 16.71 11.52 -0.88
CA ALA A 216 16.40 11.02 0.45
C ALA A 216 15.43 11.96 1.20
N HIS A 217 15.67 13.27 1.17
CA HIS A 217 14.75 14.25 1.75
C HIS A 217 13.37 14.21 1.09
N PHE A 218 13.32 14.11 -0.24
CA PHE A 218 12.07 13.97 -0.98
C PHE A 218 11.29 12.72 -0.56
N PHE A 219 11.96 11.58 -0.39
CA PHE A 219 11.33 10.34 0.09
C PHE A 219 10.84 10.47 1.54
N GLU A 220 11.63 11.10 2.40
CA GLU A 220 11.32 11.25 3.82
C GLU A 220 10.14 12.19 4.08
N VAL A 221 10.14 13.38 3.50
CA VAL A 221 9.11 14.41 3.71
C VAL A 221 7.94 14.25 2.74
N GLY A 222 8.22 13.81 1.51
CA GLY A 222 7.23 13.60 0.47
C GLY A 222 6.50 12.27 0.54
N TYR A 223 6.61 11.50 1.64
CA TYR A 223 6.01 10.17 1.77
C TYR A 223 4.49 10.14 1.51
N GLU A 224 3.79 11.26 1.72
CA GLU A 224 2.37 11.40 1.38
C GLU A 224 2.11 11.28 -0.14
N TYR A 225 3.09 11.64 -0.97
CA TYR A 225 3.11 11.50 -2.43
C TYR A 225 3.58 10.12 -2.89
N ILE A 226 3.06 9.07 -2.23
CA ILE A 226 3.56 7.70 -2.40
C ILE A 226 3.42 7.19 -3.84
N ASP A 227 2.44 7.67 -4.60
CA ASP A 227 2.28 7.27 -6.01
C ASP A 227 3.39 7.83 -6.89
N THR A 228 3.83 9.07 -6.65
CA THR A 228 5.03 9.65 -7.30
C THR A 228 6.28 8.87 -6.92
N ILE A 229 6.43 8.54 -5.64
CA ILE A 229 7.59 7.77 -5.15
C ILE A 229 7.59 6.34 -5.72
N ARG A 230 6.43 5.71 -5.89
CA ARG A 230 6.29 4.41 -6.56
C ARG A 230 6.75 4.46 -8.01
N ILE A 231 6.57 5.59 -8.71
CA ILE A 231 7.10 5.75 -10.08
C ILE A 231 8.63 5.75 -10.05
N VAL A 232 9.24 6.44 -9.08
CA VAL A 232 10.70 6.54 -8.92
C VAL A 232 11.32 5.19 -8.50
N LEU A 233 10.84 4.63 -7.38
CA LEU A 233 11.41 3.41 -6.78
C LEU A 233 10.95 2.13 -7.50
N GLY A 234 9.76 2.16 -8.11
CA GLY A 234 9.20 1.09 -8.93
C GLY A 234 9.40 -0.32 -8.35
N PRO A 235 10.16 -1.20 -9.03
CA PRO A 235 10.40 -2.57 -8.57
C PRO A 235 10.97 -2.72 -7.16
N TYR A 236 11.84 -1.79 -6.74
CA TYR A 236 12.52 -1.89 -5.46
C TYR A 236 11.52 -1.77 -4.30
N LEU A 237 10.64 -0.78 -4.35
CA LEU A 237 9.60 -0.59 -3.33
C LEU A 237 8.63 -1.77 -3.32
N VAL A 238 8.21 -2.28 -4.49
CA VAL A 238 7.31 -3.43 -4.58
C VAL A 238 7.87 -4.68 -3.88
N ILE A 239 9.14 -5.01 -4.13
CA ILE A 239 9.79 -6.18 -3.53
C ILE A 239 9.93 -6.00 -2.02
N THR A 240 10.49 -4.87 -1.60
CA THR A 240 10.71 -4.54 -0.19
C THR A 240 9.39 -4.57 0.57
N ARG A 241 8.34 -3.91 0.05
CA ARG A 241 6.99 -3.94 0.62
C ARG A 241 6.49 -5.35 0.84
N LYS A 242 6.56 -6.25 -0.14
CA LYS A 242 6.02 -7.62 0.02
C LYS A 242 6.71 -8.39 1.15
N ILE A 243 8.02 -8.25 1.29
CA ILE A 243 8.79 -8.93 2.34
C ILE A 243 8.45 -8.37 3.73
N TYR A 244 8.42 -7.04 3.87
CA TYR A 244 8.10 -6.41 5.16
C TYR A 244 6.62 -6.50 5.51
N GLU A 245 5.70 -6.44 4.55
CA GLU A 245 4.26 -6.62 4.78
C GLU A 245 3.99 -8.00 5.42
N ILE A 246 4.57 -9.07 4.87
CA ILE A 246 4.48 -10.42 5.45
C ILE A 246 5.11 -10.47 6.85
N SER A 247 6.27 -9.84 7.04
CA SER A 247 6.97 -9.83 8.33
C SER A 247 6.21 -9.05 9.41
N VAL A 248 5.59 -7.93 9.04
CA VAL A 248 4.74 -7.12 9.93
C VAL A 248 3.50 -7.94 10.33
N GLU A 249 2.90 -8.65 9.38
CA GLU A 249 1.74 -9.50 9.66
C GLU A 249 2.05 -10.70 10.56
N SER A 250 3.25 -11.26 10.47
CA SER A 250 3.70 -12.34 11.36
C SER A 250 4.20 -11.82 12.71
N GLY A 251 4.54 -10.53 12.81
CA GLY A 251 5.20 -9.95 13.99
C GLY A 251 6.66 -10.38 14.14
N GLU A 252 7.22 -11.03 13.13
CA GLU A 252 8.62 -11.50 13.09
C GLU A 252 9.14 -11.45 11.65
N LEU A 253 10.45 -11.32 11.49
CA LEU A 253 11.08 -11.36 10.17
C LEU A 253 10.94 -12.74 9.52
N ILE A 254 10.31 -12.80 8.35
CA ILE A 254 10.10 -14.04 7.60
C ILE A 254 11.02 -14.07 6.37
N PRO A 255 11.96 -15.03 6.29
CA PRO A 255 12.72 -15.27 5.07
C PRO A 255 11.77 -15.70 3.94
N MET A 256 11.98 -15.23 2.74
CA MET A 256 11.16 -15.61 1.58
C MET A 256 12.01 -16.20 0.47
N GLU A 257 11.62 -17.37 0.00
CA GLU A 257 12.26 -18.02 -1.14
C GLU A 257 12.13 -17.17 -2.42
N PHE A 258 13.13 -17.28 -3.29
CA PHE A 258 13.09 -16.66 -4.63
C PHE A 258 11.79 -16.94 -5.38
N SER A 259 11.30 -18.19 -5.33
CA SER A 259 10.11 -18.66 -6.05
C SER A 259 8.84 -17.91 -5.59
N VAL A 260 8.72 -17.67 -4.29
CA VAL A 260 7.61 -16.95 -3.65
C VAL A 260 7.70 -15.47 -4.00
N ILE A 261 8.88 -14.85 -3.84
CA ILE A 261 9.12 -13.45 -4.22
C ILE A 261 8.74 -13.24 -5.69
N LYS A 262 9.20 -14.11 -6.58
CA LYS A 262 8.90 -14.06 -8.01
C LYS A 262 7.39 -14.10 -8.27
N SER A 263 6.66 -15.02 -7.65
CA SER A 263 5.21 -15.14 -7.83
C SER A 263 4.45 -13.91 -7.34
N LEU A 264 4.85 -13.35 -6.19
CA LEU A 264 4.24 -12.13 -5.65
C LEU A 264 4.56 -10.91 -6.52
N PHE A 265 5.81 -10.79 -6.97
CA PHE A 265 6.27 -9.70 -7.81
C PHE A 265 5.62 -9.71 -9.19
N GLU A 266 5.46 -10.89 -9.81
CA GLU A 266 4.82 -11.03 -11.13
C GLU A 266 3.36 -10.53 -11.14
N LYS A 267 2.63 -10.74 -10.05
CA LYS A 267 1.22 -10.33 -9.91
C LYS A 267 1.00 -8.81 -9.83
N GLU A 268 2.05 -8.04 -9.59
CA GLU A 268 1.97 -6.58 -9.46
C GLU A 268 2.04 -5.86 -10.81
N TYR A 269 2.41 -6.57 -11.87
CA TYR A 269 2.58 -5.99 -13.20
C TYR A 269 1.61 -6.61 -14.21
N VAL A 270 1.24 -5.83 -15.22
CA VAL A 270 0.51 -6.36 -16.38
C VAL A 270 1.36 -7.43 -17.09
N PRO A 271 0.76 -8.48 -17.68
CA PRO A 271 1.51 -9.62 -18.21
C PRO A 271 2.62 -9.27 -19.22
N SER A 272 2.44 -8.21 -20.01
CA SER A 272 3.42 -7.71 -20.97
C SER A 272 4.69 -7.16 -20.31
N GLN A 273 4.56 -6.50 -19.15
CA GLN A 273 5.68 -5.93 -18.40
C GLN A 273 6.28 -6.96 -17.43
N ALA A 274 5.44 -7.84 -16.87
CA ALA A 274 5.80 -8.79 -15.84
C ALA A 274 6.99 -9.67 -16.25
N LYS A 275 7.00 -10.19 -17.49
CA LYS A 275 8.10 -11.03 -18.00
C LYS A 275 9.47 -10.35 -17.94
N ILE A 276 9.56 -9.10 -18.37
CA ILE A 276 10.82 -8.33 -18.38
C ILE A 276 11.22 -7.96 -16.95
N LYS A 277 10.26 -7.55 -16.12
CA LYS A 277 10.53 -7.18 -14.72
C LYS A 277 11.00 -8.40 -13.93
N VAL A 278 10.39 -9.57 -14.14
CA VAL A 278 10.78 -10.84 -13.51
C VAL A 278 12.17 -11.29 -13.95
N LEU A 279 12.55 -11.11 -15.21
CA LEU A 279 13.92 -11.37 -15.67
C LEU A 279 14.94 -10.49 -14.91
N LYS A 280 14.57 -9.24 -14.59
CA LYS A 280 15.41 -8.29 -13.84
C LYS A 280 15.36 -8.50 -12.32
N LEU A 281 14.51 -9.40 -11.81
CA LEU A 281 14.32 -9.62 -10.36
C LEU A 281 15.60 -9.95 -9.60
N PRO A 282 16.49 -10.86 -10.07
CA PRO A 282 17.75 -11.14 -9.36
C PRO A 282 18.61 -9.88 -9.17
N ARG A 283 18.66 -9.00 -10.17
CA ARG A 283 19.39 -7.74 -10.10
C ARG A 283 18.81 -6.82 -9.01
N TYR A 284 17.48 -6.69 -8.95
CA TYR A 284 16.83 -5.87 -7.93
C TYR A 284 17.11 -6.39 -6.51
N LEU A 285 17.10 -7.70 -6.31
CA LEU A 285 17.39 -8.32 -5.01
C LEU A 285 18.83 -8.03 -4.55
N VAL A 286 19.81 -8.18 -5.45
CA VAL A 286 21.23 -7.85 -5.15
C VAL A 286 21.40 -6.36 -4.84
N GLN A 287 20.68 -5.48 -5.52
CA GLN A 287 20.73 -4.04 -5.27
C GLN A 287 20.09 -3.66 -3.92
N LEU A 288 18.96 -4.28 -3.56
CA LEU A 288 18.32 -4.11 -2.25
C LEU A 288 19.19 -4.63 -1.10
N GLU A 289 19.92 -5.72 -1.33
CA GLU A 289 20.92 -6.23 -0.39
C GLU A 289 22.09 -5.26 -0.22
N ARG A 290 22.62 -4.73 -1.32
CA ARG A 290 23.74 -3.77 -1.30
C ARG A 290 23.44 -2.52 -0.47
N VAL A 291 22.19 -2.03 -0.50
CA VAL A 291 21.77 -0.87 0.31
C VAL A 291 21.23 -1.25 1.69
N ASN A 292 21.35 -2.52 2.09
CA ASN A 292 20.92 -3.04 3.40
C ASN A 292 19.42 -2.81 3.70
N LEU A 293 18.58 -2.94 2.66
CA LEU A 293 17.11 -3.02 2.80
C LEU A 293 16.64 -4.46 2.99
N LEU A 294 17.37 -5.41 2.41
CA LEU A 294 17.14 -6.85 2.54
C LEU A 294 18.46 -7.56 2.86
N LYS A 295 18.36 -8.77 3.37
CA LYS A 295 19.50 -9.67 3.61
C LYS A 295 19.28 -10.99 2.89
N HIS A 296 20.29 -11.44 2.16
CA HIS A 296 20.32 -12.79 1.60
C HIS A 296 20.62 -13.81 2.69
N THR A 297 19.85 -14.89 2.74
CA THR A 297 20.04 -16.00 3.67
C THR A 297 19.90 -17.32 2.93
N HIS A 298 20.55 -18.35 3.47
CA HIS A 298 20.46 -19.70 2.94
C HIS A 298 19.80 -20.58 4.00
N GLU A 299 18.58 -21.02 3.74
CA GLU A 299 17.75 -21.79 4.68
C GLU A 299 17.33 -23.11 4.01
N ASP A 300 17.63 -24.25 4.66
CA ASP A 300 17.50 -25.63 4.16
C ASP A 300 17.80 -25.84 2.66
N GLY A 301 18.92 -25.29 2.18
CA GLY A 301 19.38 -25.50 0.81
C GLY A 301 18.76 -24.56 -0.23
N LYS A 302 17.97 -23.56 0.20
CA LYS A 302 17.25 -22.63 -0.69
C LYS A 302 17.69 -21.19 -0.46
N GLU A 303 17.77 -20.44 -1.56
CA GLU A 303 18.07 -19.01 -1.54
C GLU A 303 16.85 -18.20 -1.10
N CYS A 304 17.01 -17.47 -0.01
CA CYS A 304 15.97 -16.68 0.64
C CYS A 304 16.41 -15.23 0.83
N TRP A 305 15.43 -14.34 0.92
CA TRP A 305 15.63 -12.94 1.31
C TRP A 305 14.72 -12.58 2.47
N VAL A 306 15.28 -11.89 3.44
CA VAL A 306 14.56 -11.43 4.64
C VAL A 306 14.76 -9.93 4.81
N GLY A 307 13.82 -9.28 5.50
CA GLY A 307 14.00 -7.90 5.96
C GLY A 307 15.18 -7.78 6.93
N VAL A 308 15.63 -6.56 7.14
CA VAL A 308 16.68 -6.20 8.10
C VAL A 308 16.03 -5.81 9.42
N GLU A 309 16.57 -6.29 10.53
CA GLU A 309 16.03 -6.12 11.88
C GLU A 309 15.78 -4.65 12.24
N ASP A 310 16.75 -3.78 11.96
CA ASP A 310 16.63 -2.35 12.30
C ASP A 310 15.48 -1.68 11.53
N THR A 311 15.33 -2.00 10.24
CA THR A 311 14.21 -1.50 9.43
C THR A 311 12.88 -2.03 9.98
N PHE A 312 12.84 -3.31 10.34
CA PHE A 312 11.64 -3.94 10.90
C PHE A 312 11.21 -3.31 12.21
N LYS A 313 12.14 -3.02 13.13
CA LYS A 313 11.86 -2.31 14.37
C LYS A 313 11.27 -0.93 14.12
N LYS A 314 11.89 -0.12 13.26
CA LYS A 314 11.38 1.21 12.91
C LYS A 314 9.97 1.14 12.29
N LEU A 315 9.71 0.13 11.47
CA LEU A 315 8.36 -0.09 10.92
C LEU A 315 7.36 -0.38 12.03
N MET A 316 7.71 -1.27 12.96
CA MET A 316 6.85 -1.69 14.08
C MET A 316 6.60 -0.56 15.10
N GLU A 317 7.53 0.39 15.22
CA GLU A 317 7.42 1.58 16.09
C GLU A 317 6.57 2.70 15.49
N ALA A 318 6.27 2.66 14.19
CA ALA A 318 5.48 3.71 13.53
C ALA A 318 4.00 3.64 13.93
N GLU A 319 3.43 4.72 14.46
CA GLU A 319 2.04 4.75 14.95
C GLU A 319 0.99 4.26 13.94
N ASP A 320 1.20 4.53 12.65
CA ASP A 320 0.28 4.10 11.58
C ASP A 320 0.33 2.58 11.34
N ILE A 321 1.42 1.90 11.69
CA ILE A 321 1.48 0.44 11.65
C ILE A 321 0.60 -0.18 12.72
N SER A 322 0.46 0.46 13.89
CA SER A 322 -0.39 -0.04 14.96
C SER A 322 -1.84 -0.13 14.51
N LYS A 323 -2.32 0.82 13.69
CA LYS A 323 -3.65 0.77 13.07
C LYS A 323 -3.79 -0.40 12.09
N VAL A 324 -2.73 -0.74 11.36
CA VAL A 324 -2.69 -1.91 10.47
C VAL A 324 -2.72 -3.21 11.29
N LEU A 325 -1.97 -3.26 12.39
CA LEU A 325 -1.84 -4.42 13.28
C LEU A 325 -3.08 -4.65 14.17
N GLU A 326 -3.76 -3.61 14.63
CA GLU A 326 -5.07 -3.70 15.32
C GLU A 326 -6.13 -4.39 14.45
N GLY A 327 -5.97 -4.29 13.14
CA GLY A 327 -6.74 -5.02 12.15
C GLY A 327 -6.34 -6.49 12.01
N ILE A 328 -5.36 -7.05 12.73
CA ILE A 328 -4.97 -8.46 12.62
C ILE A 328 -5.41 -9.19 13.88
N VAL A 329 -6.39 -10.09 13.76
CA VAL A 329 -6.88 -10.87 14.90
C VAL A 329 -6.12 -12.19 14.97
N GLU A 330 -5.50 -12.45 16.12
CA GLU A 330 -4.94 -13.77 16.43
C GLU A 330 -6.06 -14.72 16.86
N THR A 331 -6.33 -15.76 16.07
CA THR A 331 -7.08 -16.93 16.56
C THR A 331 -6.11 -18.05 16.86
N SER A 332 -6.01 -18.41 18.14
CA SER A 332 -5.48 -19.71 18.56
C SER A 332 -6.54 -20.78 18.23
N PHE A 333 -6.18 -21.77 17.43
CA PHE A 333 -7.00 -22.97 17.20
C PHE A 333 -6.61 -24.07 18.18
#